data_AF-A0A9X3PH15-F1
#
_entry.id   AF-A0A9X3PH15-F1
#
_cell.length_a   1.000
_cell.length_b   1.000
_cell.length_c   1.000
_cell.angle_alpha   90.00
_cell.angle_beta   90.00
_cell.angle_gamma   90.00
#
_symmetry.space_group_name_H-M   'P 1'
#
loop_
_entity.id
_entity.type
_entity.pdbx_description
1 polymer ?
#
loop_
_entity_poly.entity_id
_entity_poly.type
_entity_poly.pdbx_seq_one_letter_code
_entity_poly.pdbx_strand_id
1 'polypeptide(L)'
;MGTDDRPDPHLSFLELTDQIVEDLAMHNLKAREKLREGIAWLEARREDAGPAENADIEILLAQCHDALKRMESLRGTYQDVRAINAAAHAEHVEWLEKRMLGGTESPEERRERQGRLDRLRHERQARMDELQRRSREAQPPPQAEGDEGAR
;
A
#
# COMPACT_ATOMS: atom_id res chain seq x y z
N MET A 1 5.97 -7.52 -23.12
CA MET A 1 5.21 -7.57 -21.86
C MET A 1 4.90 -6.13 -21.52
N GLY A 2 3.65 -5.69 -21.68
CA GLY A 2 3.26 -4.34 -21.27
C GLY A 2 3.14 -4.32 -19.76
N THR A 3 3.85 -3.42 -19.09
CA THR A 3 3.48 -3.00 -17.74
C THR A 3 2.12 -2.34 -17.88
N ASP A 4 1.15 -2.81 -17.10
CA ASP A 4 -0.14 -2.17 -17.01
C ASP A 4 0.08 -0.86 -16.25
N ASP A 5 0.30 0.25 -16.97
CA ASP A 5 0.58 1.58 -16.41
C ASP A 5 -0.67 2.22 -15.75
N ARG A 6 -1.71 1.41 -15.49
CA ARG A 6 -2.89 1.87 -14.76
C ARG A 6 -2.51 2.09 -13.29
N PRO A 7 -2.85 3.26 -12.71
CA PRO A 7 -2.57 3.54 -11.31
C PRO A 7 -3.27 2.52 -10.41
N ASP A 8 -2.58 2.10 -9.35
CA ASP A 8 -3.15 1.19 -8.36
C ASP A 8 -4.38 1.87 -7.72
N PRO A 9 -5.57 1.24 -7.79
CA PRO A 9 -6.81 1.86 -7.32
C PRO A 9 -6.82 2.06 -5.80
N HIS A 10 -6.07 1.25 -5.03
CA HIS A 10 -5.94 1.41 -3.59
C HIS A 10 -5.07 2.63 -3.25
N LEU A 11 -3.92 2.79 -3.92
CA LEU A 11 -3.08 3.98 -3.77
C LEU A 11 -3.83 5.26 -4.15
N SER A 12 -4.55 5.22 -5.28
CA SER A 12 -5.38 6.35 -5.74
C SER A 12 -6.46 6.75 -4.73
N PHE A 13 -7.05 5.77 -4.03
CA PHE A 13 -8.05 6.01 -3.00
C PHE A 13 -7.45 6.66 -1.74
N LEU A 14 -6.27 6.19 -1.30
CA LEU A 14 -5.58 6.77 -0.15
C LEU A 14 -5.13 8.22 -0.43
N GLU A 15 -4.58 8.48 -1.61
CA GLU A 15 -4.22 9.84 -2.05
C GLU A 15 -5.44 10.78 -2.08
N LEU A 16 -6.58 10.33 -2.61
CA LEU A 16 -7.82 11.10 -2.58
C LEU A 16 -8.26 11.40 -1.14
N THR A 17 -8.15 10.41 -0.25
CA THR A 17 -8.55 10.57 1.15
C THR A 17 -7.64 11.59 1.86
N ASP A 18 -6.34 11.57 1.60
CA ASP A 18 -5.40 12.56 2.13
C ASP A 18 -5.71 13.98 1.64
N GLN A 19 -6.03 14.13 0.34
CA GLN A 19 -6.46 15.41 -0.24
C GLN A 19 -7.72 15.95 0.44
N ILE A 20 -8.73 15.10 0.63
CA ILE A 20 -9.98 15.49 1.31
C ILE A 20 -9.69 15.95 2.74
N VAL A 21 -8.82 15.25 3.46
CA VAL A 21 -8.45 15.64 4.84
C VAL A 21 -7.69 16.96 4.85
N GLU A 22 -6.82 17.22 3.88
CA GLU A 22 -6.13 18.49 3.73
C GLU A 22 -7.11 19.65 3.47
N ASP A 23 -8.05 19.47 2.55
CA ASP A 23 -9.08 20.47 2.26
C ASP A 23 -9.92 20.76 3.50
N LEU A 24 -10.37 19.73 4.22
CA LEU A 24 -11.12 19.86 5.46
C LEU A 24 -10.32 20.59 6.56
N ALA A 25 -9.03 20.28 6.71
CA ALA A 25 -8.16 20.96 7.66
C ALA A 25 -8.00 22.44 7.32
N MET A 26 -7.85 22.77 6.04
CA MET A 26 -7.76 24.14 5.55
C MET A 26 -9.07 24.91 5.77
N HIS A 27 -10.22 24.30 5.46
CA HIS A 27 -11.53 24.90 5.70
C HIS A 27 -11.79 25.14 7.20
N ASN A 28 -11.40 24.19 8.06
CA ASN A 28 -11.49 24.33 9.50
C ASN A 28 -10.63 25.50 10.00
N LEU A 29 -9.40 25.64 9.49
CA LEU A 29 -8.51 26.75 9.84
C LEU A 29 -9.14 28.11 9.49
N LYS A 30 -9.66 28.26 8.26
CA LYS A 30 -10.33 29.48 7.81
C LYS A 30 -11.59 29.78 8.63
N ALA A 31 -12.40 28.76 8.92
CA ALA A 31 -13.61 28.92 9.74
C ALA A 31 -13.28 29.39 11.16
N ARG A 32 -12.21 28.87 11.77
CA ARG A 32 -11.73 29.30 13.10
C ARG A 32 -11.25 30.74 13.10
N GLU A 33 -10.55 31.17 12.06
CA GLU A 33 -10.14 32.57 11.93
C GLU A 33 -11.36 33.50 11.85
N LYS A 34 -12.37 33.17 11.04
CA LYS A 34 -13.63 33.92 10.98
C LYS A 34 -14.42 33.92 12.28
N LEU A 35 -14.42 32.82 13.02
CA LEU A 35 -15.02 32.78 14.36
C LEU A 35 -14.29 33.68 15.35
N ARG A 36 -12.95 33.75 15.30
CA ARG A 36 -12.17 34.67 16.15
C ARG A 36 -12.43 36.13 15.81
N GLU A 37 -12.52 36.47 14.52
CA GLU A 37 -12.94 37.81 14.08
C GLU A 37 -14.34 38.15 14.63
N GLY A 38 -15.29 37.22 14.54
CA GLY A 38 -16.63 37.40 15.08
C GLY A 38 -16.69 37.57 16.60
N ILE A 39 -15.86 36.82 17.34
CA ILE A 39 -15.72 36.99 18.80
C ILE A 39 -15.20 38.39 19.12
N ALA A 40 -14.12 38.84 18.46
CA ALA A 40 -13.56 40.17 18.70
C ALA A 40 -14.58 41.28 18.40
N TRP A 41 -15.39 41.10 17.34
CA TRP A 41 -16.48 42.02 17.02
C TRP A 41 -17.58 42.04 18.09
N LEU A 42 -17.99 40.87 18.61
CA LEU A 42 -18.97 40.75 19.69
C LEU A 42 -18.44 41.38 20.99
N GLU A 43 -17.16 41.16 21.32
CA GLU A 43 -16.51 41.74 22.50
C GLU A 43 -16.47 43.27 22.42
N ALA A 44 -16.12 43.84 21.26
CA ALA A 44 -16.17 45.28 21.04
C ALA A 44 -17.60 45.82 21.13
N ARG A 45 -18.58 45.13 20.53
CA ARG A 45 -19.99 45.53 20.57
C ARG A 45 -20.54 45.57 22.00
N ARG A 46 -20.02 44.70 22.88
CA ARG A 46 -20.43 44.58 24.28
C ARG A 46 -20.18 45.86 25.08
N GLU A 47 -19.15 46.63 24.76
CA GLU A 47 -18.77 47.85 25.49
C GLU A 47 -19.88 48.91 25.44
N ASP A 48 -20.62 48.97 24.33
CA ASP A 48 -21.69 49.93 24.07
C ASP A 48 -23.10 49.32 24.16
N ALA A 49 -23.22 48.08 24.66
CA ALA A 49 -24.48 47.34 24.66
C ALA A 49 -25.36 47.69 25.87
N GLY A 50 -26.67 47.81 25.62
CA GLY A 50 -27.65 47.86 26.71
C GLY A 50 -27.80 46.50 27.42
N PRO A 51 -28.44 46.42 28.60
CA PRO A 51 -28.49 45.19 29.40
C PRO A 51 -29.08 43.96 28.67
N ALA A 52 -30.12 44.14 27.85
CA ALA A 52 -30.72 43.06 27.10
C ALA A 52 -29.80 42.56 25.97
N GLU A 53 -29.19 43.48 25.23
CA GLU A 53 -28.25 43.15 24.16
C GLU A 53 -26.96 42.51 24.72
N ASN A 54 -26.49 42.95 25.89
CA ASN A 54 -25.34 42.33 26.55
C ASN A 54 -25.60 40.85 26.87
N ALA A 55 -26.80 40.50 27.36
CA ALA A 55 -27.16 39.11 27.62
C ALA A 55 -27.14 38.25 26.35
N ASP A 56 -27.65 38.78 25.23
CA ASP A 56 -27.61 38.09 23.93
C ASP A 56 -26.17 37.92 23.43
N ILE A 57 -25.32 38.96 23.57
CA ILE A 57 -23.90 38.92 23.22
C ILE A 57 -23.16 37.86 24.04
N GLU A 58 -23.41 37.75 25.35
CA GLU A 58 -22.80 36.73 26.20
C GLU A 58 -23.15 35.30 25.75
N ILE A 59 -24.41 35.06 25.36
CA ILE A 59 -24.85 33.77 24.81
C ILE A 59 -24.13 33.47 23.50
N LEU A 60 -24.04 34.44 22.59
CA LEU A 60 -23.34 34.28 21.31
C LEU A 60 -21.85 34.01 21.50
N LEU A 61 -21.19 34.73 22.41
CA LEU A 61 -19.79 34.49 22.77
C LEU A 61 -19.56 33.08 23.32
N ALA A 62 -20.45 32.58 24.18
CA ALA A 62 -20.38 31.22 24.68
C ALA A 62 -20.49 30.19 23.54
N GLN A 63 -21.46 30.38 22.63
CA GLN A 63 -21.64 29.51 21.46
C GLN A 63 -20.43 29.54 20.52
N CYS A 64 -19.83 30.71 20.28
CA CYS A 64 -18.63 30.85 19.47
C CYS A 64 -17.43 30.11 20.10
N HIS A 65 -17.23 30.24 21.41
CA HIS A 65 -16.16 29.51 22.11
C HIS A 65 -16.35 28.00 22.08
N ASP A 66 -17.59 27.52 22.25
CA ASP A 66 -17.89 26.09 22.14
C ASP A 66 -17.70 25.57 20.71
N ALA A 67 -18.08 26.37 19.70
CA ALA A 67 -17.78 26.05 18.30
C ALA A 67 -16.27 25.96 18.06
N LEU A 68 -15.47 26.91 18.56
CA LEU A 68 -14.01 26.87 18.46
C LEU A 68 -13.39 25.63 19.11
N LYS A 69 -13.88 25.23 20.29
CA LYS A 69 -13.42 23.99 20.95
C LYS A 69 -13.70 22.74 20.11
N ARG A 70 -14.91 22.64 19.54
CA ARG A 70 -15.26 21.52 18.65
C ARG A 70 -14.40 21.51 17.39
N MET A 71 -14.16 22.67 16.80
CA MET A 71 -13.28 22.80 15.63
C MET A 71 -11.83 22.44 15.94
N GLU A 72 -11.33 22.77 17.14
CA GLU A 72 -9.99 22.35 17.60
C GLU A 72 -9.91 20.82 17.73
N SER A 73 -10.95 20.19 18.26
CA SER A 73 -11.03 18.72 18.38
C SER A 73 -10.96 18.03 17.01
N LEU A 74 -11.56 18.62 15.96
CA LEU A 74 -11.50 18.06 14.60
C LEU A 74 -10.07 17.98 14.06
N ARG A 75 -9.15 18.84 14.51
CA ARG A 75 -7.74 18.76 14.12
C ARG A 75 -7.12 17.41 14.51
N GLY A 76 -7.45 16.91 15.71
CA GLY A 76 -6.99 15.59 16.15
C GLY A 76 -7.50 14.49 15.23
N THR A 77 -8.79 14.53 14.91
CA THR A 77 -9.41 13.56 13.99
C THR A 77 -8.77 13.59 12.59
N TYR A 78 -8.43 14.77 12.06
CA TYR A 78 -7.72 14.86 10.78
C TYR A 78 -6.31 14.25 10.84
N GLN A 79 -5.61 14.41 11.96
CA GLN A 79 -4.30 13.77 12.17
C GLN A 79 -4.42 12.25 12.28
N ASP A 80 -5.45 11.76 12.96
CA ASP A 80 -5.72 10.32 13.08
C ASP A 80 -5.98 9.68 11.71
N VAL A 81 -6.80 10.31 10.86
CA VAL A 81 -7.07 9.81 9.50
C VAL A 81 -5.79 9.79 8.67
N ARG A 82 -4.97 10.84 8.72
CA ARG A 82 -3.67 10.85 8.02
C ARG A 82 -2.74 9.74 8.51
N ALA A 83 -2.71 9.47 9.81
CA ALA A 83 -1.90 8.38 10.37
C ALA A 83 -2.40 7.01 9.91
N ILE A 84 -3.72 6.80 9.87
CA ILE A 84 -4.34 5.57 9.35
C ILE A 84 -4.02 5.39 7.87
N ASN A 85 -4.15 6.44 7.05
CA ASN A 85 -3.82 6.37 5.62
C ASN A 85 -2.33 6.09 5.39
N ALA A 86 -1.42 6.71 6.15
CA ALA A 86 0.00 6.44 6.06
C ALA A 86 0.34 4.98 6.41
N ALA A 87 -0.32 4.42 7.44
CA ALA A 87 -0.16 3.02 7.81
C ALA A 87 -0.70 2.08 6.70
N ALA A 88 -1.88 2.37 6.14
CA ALA A 88 -2.45 1.62 5.04
C ALA A 88 -1.57 1.68 3.77
N HIS A 89 -0.98 2.84 3.47
CA HIS A 89 -0.03 3.01 2.38
C HIS A 89 1.20 2.10 2.57
N ALA A 90 1.79 2.08 3.77
CA ALA A 90 2.94 1.25 4.07
C ALA A 90 2.63 -0.24 3.95
N GLU A 91 1.48 -0.69 4.48
CA GLU A 91 1.04 -2.08 4.37
C GLU A 91 0.82 -2.50 2.92
N HIS A 92 0.18 -1.65 2.11
CA HIS A 92 -0.09 -1.95 0.70
C HIS A 92 1.20 -2.01 -0.13
N VAL A 93 2.15 -1.11 0.12
CA VAL A 93 3.48 -1.15 -0.52
C VAL A 93 4.22 -2.43 -0.14
N GLU A 94 4.22 -2.79 1.15
CA GLU A 94 4.84 -4.04 1.60
C GLU A 94 4.20 -5.28 0.94
N TRP A 95 2.87 -5.27 0.77
CA TRP A 95 2.15 -6.32 0.06
C TRP A 95 2.54 -6.39 -1.43
N LEU A 96 2.63 -5.24 -2.11
CA LEU A 96 3.07 -5.16 -3.51
C LEU A 96 4.51 -5.67 -3.67
N GLU A 97 5.42 -5.30 -2.77
CA GLU A 97 6.81 -5.78 -2.77
C GLU A 97 6.88 -7.29 -2.59
N LYS A 98 6.14 -7.85 -1.60
CA LYS A 98 6.05 -9.30 -1.40
C LYS A 98 5.50 -10.01 -2.63
N ARG A 99 4.51 -9.43 -3.30
CA ARG A 99 3.93 -9.96 -4.53
C ARG A 99 4.93 -9.93 -5.70
N MET A 100 5.64 -8.82 -5.89
CA MET A 100 6.67 -8.68 -6.93
C MET A 100 7.83 -9.68 -6.73
N LEU A 101 8.18 -9.98 -5.48
CA LEU A 101 9.22 -10.95 -5.12
C LEU A 101 8.73 -12.42 -5.17
N GLY A 102 7.50 -12.67 -5.63
CA GLY A 102 6.93 -14.03 -5.76
C GLY A 102 6.50 -14.67 -4.43
N GLY A 103 6.39 -13.89 -3.36
CA GLY A 103 6.05 -14.36 -2.01
C GLY A 103 4.57 -14.69 -1.81
N THR A 104 3.67 -14.17 -2.67
CA THR A 104 2.21 -14.31 -2.54
C THR A 104 1.60 -15.32 -3.51
N GLU A 105 2.39 -16.29 -4.01
CA GLU A 105 1.81 -17.40 -4.79
C GLU A 105 0.72 -18.10 -3.98
N SER A 106 -0.44 -18.28 -4.60
CA SER A 106 -1.49 -19.11 -4.01
C SER A 106 -0.99 -20.55 -3.84
N PRO A 107 -1.56 -21.33 -2.91
CA PRO A 107 -1.19 -22.73 -2.77
C PRO A 107 -1.31 -23.53 -4.07
N GLU A 108 -2.24 -23.17 -4.96
CA GLU A 108 -2.41 -23.79 -6.27
C GLU A 108 -1.33 -23.37 -7.27
N GLU A 109 -1.02 -22.07 -7.36
CA GLU A 109 0.04 -21.55 -8.23
C GLU A 109 1.42 -22.13 -7.86
N ARG A 110 1.65 -22.27 -6.55
CA ARG A 110 2.87 -22.88 -6.02
C ARG A 110 2.95 -24.37 -6.39
N ARG A 111 1.84 -25.12 -6.31
CA ARG A 111 1.76 -26.53 -6.76
C ARG A 111 1.96 -26.66 -8.27
N GLU A 112 1.36 -25.79 -9.07
CA GLU A 112 1.52 -25.81 -10.53
C GLU A 112 2.95 -25.49 -10.95
N ARG A 113 3.57 -24.49 -10.32
CA ARG A 113 4.99 -24.18 -10.52
C ARG A 113 5.88 -25.36 -10.14
N GLN A 114 5.64 -25.98 -8.99
CA GLN A 114 6.35 -27.18 -8.56
C GLN A 114 6.19 -28.31 -9.58
N GLY A 115 4.97 -28.59 -10.03
CA GLY A 115 4.69 -29.62 -11.04
C GLY A 115 5.28 -29.33 -12.42
N ARG A 116 5.45 -28.06 -12.80
CA ARG A 116 6.20 -27.67 -14.02
C ARG A 116 7.70 -27.91 -13.86
N LEU A 117 8.26 -27.55 -12.70
CA LEU A 117 9.68 -27.77 -12.41
C LEU A 117 10.03 -29.25 -12.31
N ASP A 118 9.16 -30.06 -11.71
CA ASP A 118 9.35 -31.50 -11.60
C ASP A 118 9.30 -32.17 -12.98
N ARG A 119 8.38 -31.76 -13.86
CA ARG A 119 8.37 -32.23 -15.26
C ARG A 119 9.65 -31.88 -16.01
N LEU A 120 10.10 -30.63 -15.93
CA LEU A 120 11.36 -30.21 -16.54
C LEU A 120 12.58 -30.99 -16.00
N ARG A 121 12.59 -31.31 -14.71
CA ARG A 121 13.64 -32.17 -14.12
C ARG A 121 13.61 -33.59 -14.69
N HIS A 122 12.43 -34.19 -14.80
CA HIS A 122 12.29 -35.54 -15.36
C HIS A 122 12.67 -35.58 -16.84
N GLU A 123 12.24 -34.60 -17.64
CA GLU A 123 12.61 -34.49 -19.05
C GLU A 123 14.13 -34.31 -19.22
N ARG A 124 14.76 -33.49 -18.37
CA ARG A 124 16.22 -33.33 -18.38
C ARG A 124 16.92 -34.64 -18.04
N GLN A 125 16.46 -35.36 -17.02
CA GLN A 125 17.06 -36.63 -16.62
C GLN A 125 16.92 -37.69 -17.72
N ALA A 126 15.73 -37.83 -18.30
CA ALA A 126 15.49 -38.76 -19.41
C ALA A 126 16.40 -38.48 -20.62
N ARG A 127 16.63 -37.20 -20.95
CA ARG A 127 17.60 -36.83 -22.01
C ARG A 127 19.04 -37.22 -21.65
N MET A 128 19.44 -37.05 -20.39
CA MET A 128 20.78 -37.44 -19.94
C MET A 128 20.95 -38.97 -19.96
N ASP A 129 19.94 -39.72 -19.54
CA ASP A 129 19.96 -41.18 -19.55
C ASP A 129 20.01 -41.71 -20.99
N GLU A 130 19.25 -41.11 -21.91
CA GLU A 130 19.30 -41.43 -23.33
C GLU A 130 20.68 -41.16 -23.94
N LEU A 131 21.30 -40.02 -23.59
CA LEU A 131 22.67 -39.69 -24.03
C LEU A 131 23.68 -40.70 -23.47
N GLN A 132 23.58 -41.08 -22.21
CA GLN A 132 24.44 -42.11 -21.61
C GLN A 132 24.25 -43.48 -22.26
N ARG A 133 23.00 -43.87 -22.55
CA ARG A 133 22.70 -45.12 -23.24
C ARG A 133 23.33 -45.14 -24.63
N ARG A 134 23.12 -44.09 -25.43
CA ARG A 134 23.75 -43.95 -26.75
C ARG A 134 25.26 -43.94 -26.68
N SER A 135 25.85 -43.34 -25.65
CA SER A 135 27.30 -43.36 -25.43
C SER A 135 27.83 -44.76 -25.13
N ARG A 136 27.07 -45.60 -24.41
CA ARG A 136 27.42 -47.00 -24.13
C ARG A 136 27.22 -47.91 -25.34
N GLU A 137 26.16 -47.67 -26.12
CA GLU A 137 25.89 -48.40 -27.36
C GLU A 137 26.89 -48.05 -28.48
N ALA A 138 27.38 -46.81 -28.50
CA ALA A 138 28.45 -46.35 -29.40
C ALA A 138 29.85 -46.74 -28.90
N GLN A 139 29.97 -47.37 -27.73
CA GLN A 139 31.24 -47.84 -27.20
C GLN A 139 31.61 -49.15 -27.91
N PRO A 140 32.70 -49.20 -28.69
CA PRO A 140 33.12 -50.44 -29.34
C PRO A 140 33.41 -51.49 -28.26
N PRO A 141 33.16 -52.79 -28.51
CA PRO A 141 33.56 -53.82 -27.57
C PRO A 141 35.06 -53.67 -27.27
N PRO A 142 35.52 -53.88 -26.02
CA PRO A 142 36.94 -53.97 -25.76
C PRO A 142 37.48 -55.05 -26.69
N GLN A 143 38.37 -54.68 -27.60
CA GLN A 143 39.09 -55.66 -28.41
C GLN A 143 39.79 -56.58 -27.40
N ALA A 144 39.32 -57.83 -27.35
CA ALA A 144 40.07 -58.88 -26.71
C ALA A 144 41.34 -59.05 -27.55
N GLU A 145 42.43 -58.43 -27.11
CA GLU A 145 43.77 -58.85 -27.50
C GLU A 145 43.98 -60.24 -26.88
N GLY A 146 43.53 -61.25 -27.62
CA GLY A 146 43.81 -62.65 -27.39
C GLY A 146 44.35 -63.24 -28.69
N ASP A 147 45.67 -63.21 -28.80
CA ASP A 147 46.51 -64.32 -29.27
C ASP A 147 46.10 -65.04 -30.57
N GLU A 148 46.82 -64.76 -31.66
CA GLU A 148 47.18 -65.79 -32.64
C GLU A 148 48.62 -65.53 -33.11
N GLY A 149 49.54 -66.36 -32.63
CA GLY A 149 50.87 -66.47 -33.20
C GLY A 149 50.82 -66.93 -34.65
N ALA A 150 51.65 -66.31 -35.50
CA ALA A 150 52.12 -66.92 -36.74
C ALA A 150 53.45 -66.28 -37.18
N ARG A 151 54.51 -67.09 -37.03
CA ARG A 151 55.84 -67.07 -37.67
C ARG A 151 56.92 -66.18 -37.08
#